data_AF-C9Z9V4-F1
#
_entry.id   AF-C9Z9V4-F1
#
_cell.length_a   1.000
_cell.length_b   1.000
_cell.length_c   1.000
_cell.angle_alpha   90.00
_cell.angle_beta   90.00
_cell.angle_gamma   90.00
#
_symmetry.space_group_name_H-M   'P 1'
#
loop_
_entity.id
_entity.type
_entity.pdbx_description
1 polymer ?
#
loop_
_entity_poly.entity_id
_entity_poly.type
_entity_poly.pdbx_seq_one_letter_code
_entity_poly.pdbx_strand_id
1 'polypeptide(L)'
;MPLCEYKESSSCRDGAVHHARTTAAQDGYFGVDTPTRLCGYRPGLLTIWMKDGVLMASPTATPGVSDGALSPLGQRLRVLLGAERVVGDLRRYFGIDLPPDGVPYTGSRFEHLAGGGDRPEVANRFTAEDLVAVQTLSVTVPAAVALDLLEGPLGARLSGLLHAIPRDIDMVDADADVVADGSPADQAWQLLEDQPDVGWVIAGKLLARKRPRLLPVYDKVVRCALGRPRPSFWLALHAALRADDHALHRQLFELRQVAGVPETVSALRICDVAVWMGHRAEGHACPR
;
A
#
# COMPACT_ATOMS: atom_id res chain seq x y z
N MET A 1 6.16 49.07 15.16
CA MET A 1 6.80 48.95 16.49
C MET A 1 5.72 48.69 17.53
N PRO A 2 6.01 47.83 18.51
CA PRO A 2 5.21 46.63 18.80
C PRO A 2 4.61 46.67 20.23
N LEU A 3 3.90 45.66 20.70
CA LEU A 3 4.47 44.58 21.51
C LEU A 3 3.39 43.49 21.72
N CYS A 4 3.67 42.24 21.35
CA CYS A 4 3.14 41.09 22.05
C CYS A 4 4.33 40.28 22.56
N GLU A 5 4.33 40.09 23.87
CA GLU A 5 5.45 39.66 24.70
C GLU A 5 5.80 38.19 24.49
N TYR A 6 7.12 37.97 24.40
CA TYR A 6 7.82 36.74 24.68
C TYR A 6 7.70 36.42 26.18
N LYS A 7 7.39 35.17 26.54
CA LYS A 7 7.69 34.63 27.87
C LYS A 7 8.39 33.29 27.72
N GLU A 8 9.71 33.37 27.74
CA GLU A 8 10.57 32.30 28.25
C GLU A 8 10.53 32.34 29.78
N SER A 9 10.52 31.16 30.40
CA SER A 9 11.09 30.99 31.74
C SER A 9 11.79 29.63 31.81
N SER A 10 13.10 29.73 31.62
CA SER A 10 14.17 28.83 32.01
C SER A 10 14.21 28.51 33.51
N SER A 11 14.73 27.34 33.88
CA SER A 11 15.82 27.14 34.88
C SER A 11 15.82 25.69 35.39
N CYS A 12 16.75 24.83 34.95
CA CYS A 12 18.01 24.43 35.62
C CYS A 12 17.79 23.57 36.89
N ARG A 13 18.40 22.38 37.08
CA ARG A 13 19.84 22.05 37.12
C ARG A 13 20.05 20.52 37.00
N ASP A 14 21.01 20.10 36.17
CA ASP A 14 22.35 19.54 36.48
C ASP A 14 22.41 18.15 37.13
N GLY A 15 23.19 17.23 36.54
CA GLY A 15 23.56 15.97 37.18
C GLY A 15 24.26 14.90 36.32
N ALA A 16 25.42 15.25 35.74
CA ALA A 16 26.60 14.40 35.46
C ALA A 16 26.52 13.05 34.68
N VAL A 17 27.34 12.99 33.63
CA VAL A 17 27.81 11.78 32.94
C VAL A 17 29.28 11.51 33.33
N HIS A 18 29.64 10.22 33.32
CA HIS A 18 30.96 9.57 33.35
C HIS A 18 31.51 9.07 34.70
N HIS A 19 31.57 7.74 34.84
CA HIS A 19 32.86 7.03 34.83
C HIS A 19 32.69 5.54 34.49
N ALA A 20 33.47 5.09 33.50
CA ALA A 20 33.71 3.69 33.19
C ALA A 20 34.56 3.04 34.28
N ARG A 21 34.30 1.76 34.61
CA ARG A 21 35.32 0.82 35.09
C ARG A 21 35.02 -0.58 34.59
N THR A 22 35.90 -1.02 33.71
CA THR A 22 36.15 -2.42 33.32
C THR A 22 37.04 -3.05 34.40
N THR A 23 36.70 -4.27 34.84
CA THR A 23 37.67 -5.19 35.44
C THR A 23 37.37 -6.60 34.95
N ALA A 24 38.38 -7.19 34.31
CA ALA A 24 38.45 -8.55 33.85
C ALA A 24 39.03 -9.47 34.94
N ALA A 25 38.62 -10.74 34.94
CA ALA A 25 39.38 -11.94 35.33
C ALA A 25 38.54 -13.14 34.83
N GLN A 26 38.89 -13.81 33.73
CA GLN A 26 39.87 -14.90 33.58
C GLN A 26 39.54 -16.15 34.42
N ASP A 27 39.00 -17.16 33.74
CA ASP A 27 39.46 -18.55 33.61
C ASP A 27 38.30 -19.33 32.94
N GLY A 28 38.38 -19.96 31.77
CA GLY A 28 39.47 -20.70 31.14
C GLY A 28 39.10 -22.18 31.17
N TYR A 29 38.51 -22.74 30.11
CA TYR A 29 38.84 -24.09 29.62
C TYR A 29 38.32 -24.37 28.21
N PHE A 30 39.19 -25.03 27.45
CA PHE A 30 39.20 -25.34 26.03
C PHE A 30 38.18 -26.39 25.59
N GLY A 31 37.81 -26.32 24.30
CA GLY A 31 37.20 -27.40 23.53
C GLY A 31 37.14 -27.03 22.05
N VAL A 32 38.21 -27.35 21.33
CA VAL A 32 38.34 -27.26 19.86
C VAL A 32 37.46 -28.32 19.18
N ASP A 33 36.86 -27.96 18.04
CA ASP A 33 36.95 -28.73 16.79
C ASP A 33 36.22 -28.00 15.63
N THR A 34 36.83 -28.04 14.45
CA THR A 34 36.32 -27.57 13.14
C THR A 34 36.34 -28.75 12.15
N PRO A 35 35.95 -28.61 10.88
CA PRO A 35 34.58 -28.52 10.35
C PRO A 35 34.30 -29.61 9.30
N THR A 36 33.04 -29.88 8.93
CA THR A 36 32.73 -30.56 7.64
C THR A 36 31.36 -30.18 7.10
N ARG A 37 31.33 -29.74 5.84
CA ARG A 37 30.13 -29.55 5.00
C ARG A 37 29.46 -30.89 4.71
N LEU A 38 28.14 -30.93 4.56
CA LEU A 38 27.46 -31.75 3.54
C LEU A 38 26.02 -31.28 3.30
N CYS A 39 25.71 -31.11 2.02
CA CYS A 39 24.40 -30.90 1.43
C CYS A 39 23.57 -32.20 1.58
N GLY A 40 22.26 -32.13 1.85
CA GLY A 40 21.45 -33.33 2.04
C GLY A 40 19.95 -33.06 2.17
N TYR A 41 19.29 -33.00 1.02
CA TYR A 41 17.87 -33.27 0.73
C TYR A 41 17.18 -34.21 1.76
N ARG A 42 16.01 -33.85 2.30
CA ARG A 42 15.16 -34.73 3.12
C ARG A 42 14.06 -35.37 2.25
N PRO A 43 13.99 -36.70 2.10
CA PRO A 43 12.80 -37.35 1.54
C PRO A 43 11.73 -37.55 2.62
N GLY A 44 10.47 -37.37 2.22
CA GLY A 44 9.29 -37.56 3.07
C GLY A 44 9.11 -39.02 3.51
N LEU A 45 8.65 -39.20 4.75
CA LEU A 45 8.20 -40.50 5.24
C LEU A 45 6.93 -40.93 4.47
N LEU A 46 7.03 -42.08 3.80
CA LEU A 46 5.89 -42.82 3.27
C LEU A 46 5.32 -43.70 4.39
N THR A 47 4.12 -43.41 4.89
CA THR A 47 3.44 -44.28 5.86
C THR A 47 2.71 -45.40 5.12
N ILE A 48 3.17 -46.64 5.27
CA ILE A 48 2.58 -47.83 4.63
C ILE A 48 1.62 -48.51 5.63
N TRP A 49 0.40 -48.82 5.21
CA TRP A 49 -0.56 -49.63 5.97
C TRP A 49 -0.90 -50.92 5.21
N MET A 50 -0.93 -52.05 5.91
CA MET A 50 -1.40 -53.33 5.39
C MET A 50 -2.86 -53.56 5.81
N LYS A 51 -3.72 -53.91 4.84
CA LYS A 51 -5.03 -54.50 5.10
C LYS A 51 -5.24 -55.67 4.14
N ASP A 52 -5.50 -56.85 4.67
CA ASP A 52 -5.85 -58.07 3.94
C ASP A 52 -4.88 -58.50 2.82
N GLY A 53 -3.57 -58.36 3.04
CA GLY A 53 -2.54 -59.03 2.23
C GLY A 53 -2.34 -58.52 0.79
N VAL A 54 -2.94 -57.39 0.41
CA VAL A 54 -2.76 -56.77 -0.92
C VAL A 54 -2.04 -55.43 -0.80
N LEU A 55 -0.97 -55.26 -1.60
CA LEU A 55 -0.21 -54.01 -1.70
C LEU A 55 -1.05 -52.97 -2.46
N MET A 56 -1.71 -52.07 -1.75
CA MET A 56 -2.43 -50.95 -2.37
C MET A 56 -1.55 -49.70 -2.34
N ALA A 57 -1.20 -49.19 -3.53
CA ALA A 57 -0.73 -47.82 -3.64
C ALA A 57 -1.92 -46.90 -3.29
N SER A 58 -1.73 -45.99 -2.33
CA SER A 58 -2.68 -44.89 -2.16
C SER A 58 -2.87 -44.21 -3.51
N PRO A 59 -4.09 -43.82 -3.89
CA PRO A 59 -4.24 -42.88 -4.98
C PRO A 59 -3.38 -41.68 -4.58
N THR A 60 -2.32 -41.43 -5.34
CA THR A 60 -1.61 -40.17 -5.28
C THR A 60 -2.69 -39.13 -5.43
N ALA A 61 -2.96 -38.42 -4.33
CA ALA A 61 -3.68 -37.18 -4.43
C ALA A 61 -2.84 -36.35 -5.40
N THR A 62 -3.28 -36.28 -6.65
CA THR A 62 -3.06 -35.11 -7.48
C THR A 62 -3.24 -33.94 -6.51
N PRO A 63 -2.25 -33.04 -6.35
CA PRO A 63 -2.52 -31.80 -5.64
C PRO A 63 -3.74 -31.25 -6.34
N GLY A 64 -4.87 -31.24 -5.65
CA GLY A 64 -6.04 -30.55 -6.14
C GLY A 64 -5.53 -29.17 -6.46
N VAL A 65 -5.75 -28.72 -7.69
CA VAL A 65 -5.82 -27.29 -7.97
C VAL A 65 -6.81 -26.81 -6.91
N SER A 66 -6.29 -26.22 -5.83
CA SER A 66 -7.14 -25.59 -4.85
C SER A 66 -7.86 -24.55 -5.67
N ASP A 67 -9.13 -24.80 -5.95
CA ASP A 67 -10.03 -23.80 -6.49
C ASP A 67 -9.91 -22.64 -5.49
N GLY A 68 -9.09 -21.65 -5.87
CA GLY A 68 -8.34 -20.83 -4.94
C GLY A 68 -9.28 -19.89 -4.26
N ALA A 69 -9.94 -20.33 -3.19
CA ALA A 69 -10.97 -19.53 -2.54
C ALA A 69 -10.38 -18.17 -2.20
N LEU A 70 -10.90 -17.12 -2.86
CA LEU A 70 -10.39 -15.77 -2.70
C LEU A 70 -10.29 -15.42 -1.22
N SER A 71 -9.28 -14.64 -0.88
CA SER A 71 -9.19 -14.05 0.46
C SER A 71 -10.46 -13.25 0.79
N PRO A 72 -10.79 -13.01 2.07
CA PRO A 72 -11.96 -12.20 2.43
C PRO A 72 -11.98 -10.81 1.77
N LEU A 73 -10.81 -10.21 1.54
CA LEU A 73 -10.69 -8.96 0.78
C LEU A 73 -11.03 -9.17 -0.70
N GLY A 74 -10.47 -10.22 -1.32
CA GLY A 74 -10.77 -10.57 -2.71
C GLY A 74 -12.25 -10.86 -2.94
N GLN A 75 -12.91 -11.57 -2.02
CA GLN A 75 -14.36 -11.84 -2.11
C GLN A 75 -15.18 -10.54 -2.09
N ARG A 76 -14.86 -9.59 -1.20
CA ARG A 76 -15.53 -8.28 -1.16
C ARG A 76 -15.29 -7.48 -2.44
N LEU A 77 -14.06 -7.48 -2.96
CA LEU A 77 -13.74 -6.84 -4.23
C LEU A 77 -14.55 -7.45 -5.37
N ARG A 78 -14.60 -8.79 -5.48
CA ARG A 78 -15.37 -9.49 -6.50
C ARG A 78 -16.85 -9.06 -6.51
N VAL A 79 -17.46 -8.93 -5.32
CA VAL A 79 -18.85 -8.45 -5.19
C VAL A 79 -18.99 -7.01 -5.67
N LEU A 80 -18.12 -6.10 -5.23
CA LEU A 80 -18.21 -4.68 -5.60
C LEU A 80 -17.95 -4.44 -7.09
N LEU A 81 -16.95 -5.13 -7.66
CA LEU A 81 -16.60 -5.04 -9.07
C LEU A 81 -17.60 -5.74 -10.00
N GLY A 82 -18.37 -6.70 -9.47
CA GLY A 82 -19.43 -7.41 -10.21
C GLY A 82 -20.79 -6.70 -10.19
N ALA A 83 -20.93 -5.58 -9.47
CA ALA A 83 -22.21 -4.87 -9.37
C ALA A 83 -22.61 -4.21 -10.71
N GLU A 84 -23.86 -4.35 -11.12
CA GLU A 84 -24.37 -3.80 -12.41
C GLU A 84 -24.10 -2.29 -12.58
N ARG A 85 -24.07 -1.54 -11.48
CA ARG A 85 -23.83 -0.09 -11.48
C ARG A 85 -22.37 0.33 -11.72
N VAL A 86 -21.40 -0.58 -11.58
CA VAL A 86 -19.97 -0.21 -11.49
C VAL A 86 -19.47 0.58 -12.71
N VAL A 87 -19.92 0.24 -13.92
CA VAL A 87 -19.56 0.95 -15.14
C VAL A 87 -20.14 2.37 -15.15
N GLY A 88 -21.40 2.51 -14.74
CA GLY A 88 -22.05 3.82 -14.61
C GLY A 88 -21.41 4.69 -13.53
N ASP A 89 -21.00 4.07 -12.42
CA ASP A 89 -20.29 4.74 -11.32
C ASP A 89 -18.93 5.27 -11.76
N LEU A 90 -18.15 4.46 -12.49
CA LEU A 90 -16.87 4.88 -13.06
C LEU A 90 -17.06 6.04 -14.04
N ARG A 91 -18.02 5.93 -14.96
CA ARG A 91 -18.33 7.00 -15.94
C ARG A 91 -18.70 8.30 -15.26
N ARG A 92 -19.60 8.23 -14.27
CA ARG A 92 -19.99 9.38 -13.45
C ARG A 92 -18.81 9.99 -12.70
N TYR A 93 -17.95 9.16 -12.11
CA TYR A 93 -16.78 9.63 -11.37
C TYR A 93 -15.81 10.41 -12.27
N PHE A 94 -15.45 9.82 -13.40
CA PHE A 94 -14.47 10.38 -14.35
C PHE A 94 -15.06 11.42 -15.31
N GLY A 95 -16.35 11.69 -15.24
CA GLY A 95 -16.99 12.71 -16.07
C GLY A 95 -17.28 12.30 -17.50
N ILE A 96 -17.39 10.99 -17.75
CA ILE A 96 -17.59 10.44 -19.08
C ILE A 96 -19.08 10.56 -19.43
N ASP A 97 -19.35 11.21 -20.56
CA ASP A 97 -20.70 11.46 -21.07
C ASP A 97 -21.62 12.17 -20.06
N LEU A 98 -21.04 13.07 -19.26
CA LEU A 98 -21.82 13.97 -18.42
C LEU A 98 -22.64 14.94 -19.29
N PRO A 99 -23.82 15.36 -18.80
CA PRO A 99 -24.57 16.43 -19.44
C PRO A 99 -23.76 17.74 -19.43
N PRO A 100 -24.12 18.75 -20.27
CA PRO A 100 -23.36 19.99 -20.41
C PRO A 100 -23.12 20.77 -19.11
N ASP A 101 -23.98 20.61 -18.12
CA ASP A 101 -23.90 21.19 -16.77
C ASP A 101 -23.32 20.23 -15.71
N GLY A 102 -23.01 18.99 -16.10
CA GLY A 102 -22.45 17.98 -15.24
C GLY A 102 -20.99 18.30 -14.89
N VAL A 103 -20.73 18.48 -13.59
CA VAL A 103 -19.37 18.66 -13.08
C VAL A 103 -18.85 17.30 -12.61
N PRO A 104 -17.70 16.83 -13.14
CA PRO A 104 -17.10 15.58 -12.67
C PRO A 104 -16.64 15.69 -11.23
N TYR A 105 -16.42 14.54 -10.59
CA TYR A 105 -15.79 14.53 -9.27
C TYR A 105 -14.39 15.10 -9.38
N THR A 106 -14.02 16.00 -8.46
CA THR A 106 -12.68 16.61 -8.44
C THR A 106 -11.57 15.56 -8.43
N GLY A 107 -11.78 14.47 -7.69
CA GLY A 107 -10.86 13.33 -7.61
C GLY A 107 -10.62 12.59 -8.93
N SER A 108 -11.41 12.81 -9.98
CA SER A 108 -11.10 12.34 -11.35
C SER A 108 -9.78 12.89 -11.87
N ARG A 109 -9.34 14.05 -11.36
CA ARG A 109 -8.08 14.71 -11.74
C ARG A 109 -6.87 14.17 -10.97
N PHE A 110 -7.07 13.36 -9.94
CA PHE A 110 -6.03 12.99 -8.97
C PHE A 110 -4.76 12.40 -9.61
N GLU A 111 -4.88 11.46 -10.55
CA GLU A 111 -3.70 10.84 -11.18
C GLU A 111 -3.07 11.73 -12.26
N HIS A 112 -3.85 12.58 -12.94
CA HIS A 112 -3.39 13.30 -14.14
C HIS A 112 -3.16 14.79 -13.96
N LEU A 113 -3.50 15.36 -12.80
CA LEU A 113 -3.25 16.76 -12.51
C LEU A 113 -1.77 17.09 -12.78
N ALA A 114 -1.53 18.14 -13.57
CA ALA A 114 -0.22 18.57 -14.03
C ALA A 114 0.63 17.46 -14.70
N GLY A 115 0.00 16.50 -15.40
CA GLY A 115 0.69 15.42 -16.11
C GLY A 115 1.08 14.22 -15.24
N GLY A 116 0.63 14.18 -13.98
CA GLY A 116 0.81 13.03 -13.09
C GLY A 116 2.05 13.10 -12.18
N GLY A 117 1.92 12.50 -11.00
CA GLY A 117 2.94 12.55 -9.94
C GLY A 117 4.06 11.54 -10.13
N ASP A 118 3.87 10.62 -11.07
CA ASP A 118 4.73 9.49 -11.45
C ASP A 118 5.55 9.76 -12.72
N ARG A 119 5.38 10.92 -13.38
CA ARG A 119 6.23 11.28 -14.53
C ARG A 119 7.71 11.30 -14.15
N PRO A 120 8.62 10.86 -15.04
CA PRO A 120 10.04 10.65 -14.71
C PRO A 120 10.73 11.84 -14.03
N GLU A 121 10.34 13.06 -14.39
CA GLU A 121 10.97 14.29 -13.92
C GLU A 121 10.67 14.60 -12.44
N VAL A 122 9.56 14.10 -11.90
CA VAL A 122 9.08 14.41 -10.54
C VAL A 122 8.71 13.17 -9.72
N ALA A 123 8.78 11.96 -10.28
CA ALA A 123 8.37 10.71 -9.62
C ALA A 123 9.04 10.49 -8.27
N ASN A 124 10.25 11.04 -8.07
CA ASN A 124 11.04 10.83 -6.86
C ASN A 124 11.14 12.08 -5.97
N ARG A 125 10.25 13.06 -6.11
CA ARG A 125 10.17 14.21 -5.19
C ARG A 125 8.75 14.71 -5.07
N PHE A 126 8.34 15.20 -3.90
CA PHE A 126 7.04 15.85 -3.78
C PHE A 126 7.08 17.25 -4.40
N THR A 127 5.98 17.63 -5.02
CA THR A 127 5.79 18.91 -5.72
C THR A 127 4.50 19.58 -5.25
N ALA A 128 4.35 20.88 -5.50
CA ALA A 128 3.14 21.62 -5.11
C ALA A 128 1.90 21.01 -5.79
N GLU A 129 2.06 20.49 -7.00
CA GLU A 129 1.01 19.80 -7.75
C GLU A 129 0.54 18.51 -7.05
N ASP A 130 1.43 17.80 -6.34
CA ASP A 130 1.04 16.62 -5.56
C ASP A 130 0.17 17.02 -4.35
N LEU A 131 0.48 18.15 -3.72
CA LEU A 131 -0.30 18.70 -2.62
C LEU A 131 -1.70 19.16 -3.07
N VAL A 132 -1.81 19.72 -4.28
CA VAL A 132 -3.11 20.05 -4.89
C VAL A 132 -3.84 18.76 -5.30
N ALA A 133 -3.13 17.77 -5.85
CA ALA A 133 -3.72 16.51 -6.27
C ALA A 133 -4.40 15.80 -5.09
N VAL A 134 -3.74 15.66 -3.94
CA VAL A 134 -4.37 15.00 -2.77
C VAL A 134 -5.59 15.75 -2.22
N GLN A 135 -5.65 17.09 -2.37
CA GLN A 135 -6.84 17.87 -2.05
C GLN A 135 -8.04 17.55 -2.93
N THR A 136 -7.82 17.11 -4.17
CA THR A 136 -8.90 16.59 -5.01
C THR A 136 -9.55 15.32 -4.45
N LEU A 137 -8.89 14.64 -3.51
CA LEU A 137 -9.41 13.50 -2.74
C LEU A 137 -9.87 13.90 -1.33
N SER A 138 -10.22 15.17 -1.13
CA SER A 138 -10.80 15.71 0.11
C SER A 138 -9.90 15.61 1.34
N VAL A 139 -8.57 15.68 1.16
CA VAL A 139 -7.60 15.76 2.27
C VAL A 139 -6.61 16.89 2.05
N THR A 140 -6.16 17.54 3.12
CA THR A 140 -5.19 18.63 3.03
C THR A 140 -3.96 18.29 3.84
N VAL A 141 -2.78 18.37 3.22
CA VAL A 141 -1.50 18.22 3.93
C VAL A 141 -1.30 19.45 4.83
N PRO A 142 -0.96 19.29 6.12
CA PRO A 142 -0.68 20.42 7.00
C PRO A 142 0.41 21.33 6.44
N ALA A 143 0.24 22.65 6.55
CA ALA A 143 1.11 23.62 5.87
C ALA A 143 2.59 23.48 6.24
N ALA A 144 2.90 23.22 7.52
CA ALA A 144 4.28 22.99 7.96
C ALA A 144 4.90 21.75 7.30
N VAL A 145 4.13 20.66 7.19
CA VAL A 145 4.57 19.43 6.51
C VAL A 145 4.70 19.65 5.02
N ALA A 146 3.78 20.41 4.41
CA ALA A 146 3.86 20.78 3.00
C ALA A 146 5.16 21.54 2.69
N LEU A 147 5.53 22.53 3.50
CA LEU A 147 6.79 23.26 3.33
C LEU A 147 8.01 22.34 3.50
N ASP A 148 8.01 21.45 4.48
CA ASP A 148 9.11 20.50 4.69
C ASP A 148 9.22 19.45 3.56
N LEU A 149 8.09 19.03 2.98
CA LEU A 149 8.06 18.17 1.79
C LEU A 149 8.65 18.84 0.55
N LEU A 150 8.44 20.15 0.40
CA LEU A 150 8.87 20.90 -0.79
C LEU A 150 10.31 21.40 -0.68
N GLU A 151 10.73 21.83 0.51
CA GLU A 151 11.95 22.62 0.71
C GLU A 151 12.85 22.07 1.82
N GLY A 152 12.36 21.12 2.62
CA GLY A 152 13.00 20.70 3.85
C GLY A 152 13.57 19.27 3.87
N PRO A 153 14.14 18.86 5.03
CA PRO A 153 14.72 17.54 5.21
C PRO A 153 13.76 16.38 4.99
N LEU A 154 12.46 16.55 5.27
CA LEU A 154 11.46 15.52 5.03
C LEU A 154 11.37 15.18 3.54
N GLY A 155 11.29 16.20 2.68
CA GLY A 155 11.30 16.04 1.23
C GLY A 155 12.55 15.32 0.72
N ALA A 156 13.73 15.67 1.25
CA ALA A 156 15.00 15.03 0.88
C ALA A 156 15.04 13.54 1.27
N ARG A 157 14.59 13.20 2.47
CA ARG A 157 14.52 11.80 2.94
C ARG A 157 13.54 10.97 2.13
N LEU A 158 12.34 11.50 1.88
CA LEU A 158 11.34 10.83 1.06
C LEU A 158 11.78 10.67 -0.39
N SER A 159 12.54 11.63 -0.94
CA SER A 159 13.14 11.48 -2.27
C SER A 159 14.07 10.27 -2.35
N GLY A 160 14.90 10.04 -1.32
CA GLY A 160 15.75 8.85 -1.24
C GLY A 160 14.94 7.54 -1.21
N LEU A 161 13.86 7.50 -0.41
CA LEU A 161 12.98 6.33 -0.35
C LEU A 161 12.23 6.10 -1.66
N LEU A 162 11.70 7.16 -2.30
CA LEU A 162 11.02 7.06 -3.58
C LEU A 162 11.94 6.50 -4.67
N HIS A 163 13.23 6.87 -4.70
CA HIS A 163 14.18 6.27 -5.65
C HIS A 163 14.32 4.75 -5.49
N ALA A 164 14.13 4.22 -4.28
CA ALA A 164 14.18 2.79 -3.99
C ALA A 164 12.83 2.08 -4.23
N ILE A 165 11.75 2.81 -4.53
CA ILE A 165 10.44 2.24 -4.85
C ILE A 165 10.28 2.20 -6.39
N PRO A 166 10.07 1.01 -6.99
CA PRO A 166 9.85 0.88 -8.43
C PRO A 166 8.71 1.79 -8.92
N ARG A 167 8.98 2.56 -9.99
CA ARG A 167 8.01 3.50 -10.56
C ARG A 167 7.08 2.83 -11.58
N ASP A 168 7.62 1.94 -12.41
CA ASP A 168 6.98 1.49 -13.65
C ASP A 168 6.47 0.04 -13.60
N ILE A 169 6.04 -0.42 -12.41
CA ILE A 169 5.49 -1.77 -12.20
C ILE A 169 4.07 -1.69 -11.65
N ASP A 170 3.18 -2.56 -12.14
CA ASP A 170 1.86 -2.73 -11.55
C ASP A 170 1.95 -3.58 -10.29
N MET A 171 1.12 -3.29 -9.28
CA MET A 171 1.10 -4.06 -8.03
C MET A 171 0.94 -5.57 -8.29
N VAL A 172 0.16 -5.96 -9.29
CA VAL A 172 -0.05 -7.37 -9.61
C VAL A 172 1.24 -8.05 -10.07
N ASP A 173 2.18 -7.33 -10.68
CA ASP A 173 3.42 -7.87 -11.24
C ASP A 173 4.59 -7.74 -10.28
N ALA A 174 4.48 -6.88 -9.26
CA ALA A 174 5.52 -6.69 -8.25
C ALA A 174 5.71 -7.93 -7.38
N ASP A 175 6.95 -8.14 -6.93
CA ASP A 175 7.24 -9.08 -5.84
C ASP A 175 6.64 -8.56 -4.53
N ALA A 176 6.24 -9.48 -3.65
CA ALA A 176 5.54 -9.11 -2.40
C ALA A 176 6.40 -8.27 -1.45
N ASP A 177 7.72 -8.42 -1.52
CA ASP A 177 8.70 -7.67 -0.71
C ASP A 177 8.71 -6.17 -1.03
N VAL A 178 8.32 -5.77 -2.24
CA VAL A 178 8.21 -4.37 -2.66
C VAL A 178 7.16 -3.61 -1.85
N VAL A 179 6.12 -4.30 -1.38
CA VAL A 179 4.99 -3.72 -0.62
C VAL A 179 4.84 -4.31 0.79
N ALA A 180 5.81 -5.11 1.23
CA ALA A 180 5.85 -5.69 2.56
C ALA A 180 6.29 -4.69 3.63
N ASP A 181 6.04 -5.02 4.88
CA ASP A 181 6.54 -4.28 6.04
C ASP A 181 8.08 -4.22 5.99
N GLY A 182 8.66 -3.06 6.27
CA GLY A 182 10.09 -2.78 6.17
C GLY A 182 10.59 -2.45 4.75
N SER A 183 9.77 -2.58 3.70
CA SER A 183 10.11 -2.14 2.34
C SER A 183 10.33 -0.62 2.28
N PRO A 184 11.01 -0.10 1.24
CA PRO A 184 11.10 1.34 1.04
C PRO A 184 9.73 2.05 0.96
N ALA A 185 8.71 1.37 0.45
CA ALA A 185 7.34 1.90 0.41
C ALA A 185 6.73 2.02 1.81
N ASP A 186 6.89 0.99 2.65
CA ASP A 186 6.44 1.01 4.04
C ASP A 186 7.18 2.08 4.86
N GLN A 187 8.51 2.17 4.71
CA GLN A 187 9.32 3.19 5.37
C GLN A 187 8.90 4.62 4.97
N ALA A 188 8.60 4.84 3.68
CA ALA A 188 8.12 6.14 3.21
C ALA A 188 6.73 6.48 3.79
N TRP A 189 5.87 5.47 3.90
CA TRP A 189 4.53 5.64 4.46
C TRP A 189 4.59 5.94 5.96
N GLN A 190 5.40 5.21 6.72
CA GLN A 190 5.64 5.46 8.16
C GLN A 190 6.21 6.86 8.39
N LEU A 191 7.22 7.25 7.60
CA LEU A 191 7.82 8.58 7.72
C LEU A 191 6.80 9.71 7.48
N LEU A 192 5.84 9.51 6.58
CA LEU A 192 4.74 10.44 6.35
C LEU A 192 3.69 10.36 7.46
N GLU A 193 3.30 9.16 7.88
CA GLU A 193 2.28 8.95 8.93
C GLU A 193 2.70 9.57 10.26
N ASP A 194 3.99 9.47 10.61
CA ASP A 194 4.57 10.03 11.83
C ASP A 194 4.61 11.57 11.87
N GLN A 195 4.32 12.23 10.74
CA GLN A 195 4.25 13.69 10.70
C GLN A 195 2.98 14.19 11.41
N PRO A 196 3.07 15.32 12.15
CA PRO A 196 1.91 15.92 12.81
C PRO A 196 0.74 16.12 11.86
N ASP A 197 -0.43 15.62 12.26
CA ASP A 197 -1.71 15.76 11.54
C ASP A 197 -1.79 15.19 10.12
N VAL A 198 -0.79 14.39 9.69
CA VAL A 198 -0.84 13.68 8.40
C VAL A 198 -1.65 12.39 8.53
N GLY A 199 -1.20 11.47 9.39
CA GLY A 199 -1.83 10.17 9.60
C GLY A 199 -1.90 9.28 8.34
N TRP A 200 -2.40 8.06 8.52
CA TRP A 200 -2.38 7.02 7.47
C TRP A 200 -3.06 7.39 6.14
N VAL A 201 -4.16 8.16 6.17
CA VAL A 201 -4.95 8.49 4.96
C VAL A 201 -4.17 9.44 4.05
N ILE A 202 -3.58 10.50 4.62
CA ILE A 202 -2.83 11.49 3.84
C ILE A 202 -1.52 10.88 3.36
N ALA A 203 -0.82 10.13 4.23
CA ALA A 203 0.39 9.40 3.85
C ALA A 203 0.15 8.45 2.67
N GLY A 204 -0.92 7.64 2.72
CA GLY A 204 -1.29 6.73 1.64
C GLY A 204 -1.63 7.45 0.34
N LYS A 205 -2.40 8.55 0.38
CA LYS A 205 -2.75 9.33 -0.82
C LYS A 205 -1.54 10.02 -1.46
N LEU A 206 -0.59 10.51 -0.66
CA LEU A 206 0.67 11.07 -1.17
C LEU A 206 1.50 10.02 -1.92
N LEU A 207 1.60 8.81 -1.39
CA LEU A 207 2.33 7.73 -2.05
C LEU A 207 1.61 7.16 -3.27
N ALA A 208 0.28 7.01 -3.21
CA ALA A 208 -0.52 6.61 -4.37
C ALA A 208 -0.37 7.59 -5.53
N ARG A 209 -0.23 8.89 -5.24
CA ARG A 209 0.08 9.91 -6.26
C ARG A 209 1.45 9.70 -6.93
N LYS A 210 2.44 9.20 -6.18
CA LYS A 210 3.79 8.95 -6.68
C LYS A 210 3.95 7.60 -7.35
N ARG A 211 3.18 6.60 -6.95
CA ARG A 211 3.26 5.23 -7.42
C ARG A 211 1.86 4.70 -7.75
N PRO A 212 1.10 5.34 -8.66
CA PRO A 212 -0.30 5.01 -8.92
C PRO A 212 -0.52 3.57 -9.36
N ARG A 213 0.46 2.98 -10.05
CA ARG A 213 0.44 1.59 -10.52
C ARG A 213 0.72 0.56 -9.40
N LEU A 214 1.41 0.98 -8.34
CA LEU A 214 1.95 0.08 -7.30
C LEU A 214 1.32 0.28 -5.92
N LEU A 215 0.97 1.51 -5.53
CA LEU A 215 0.46 1.84 -4.19
C LEU A 215 -0.97 2.38 -4.28
N PRO A 216 -1.94 1.76 -3.59
CA PRO A 216 -3.35 2.07 -3.73
C PRO A 216 -3.74 3.29 -2.91
N VAL A 217 -4.80 3.98 -3.33
CA VAL A 217 -5.55 4.85 -2.42
C VAL A 217 -6.28 3.96 -1.41
N TYR A 218 -6.06 4.23 -0.12
CA TYR A 218 -6.74 3.56 0.98
C TYR A 218 -7.18 4.63 1.97
N ASP A 219 -8.49 4.86 2.07
CA ASP A 219 -9.08 5.85 2.97
C ASP A 219 -10.15 5.23 3.88
N LYS A 220 -10.83 6.07 4.67
CA LYS A 220 -11.83 5.61 5.63
C LYS A 220 -13.00 4.88 4.96
N VAL A 221 -13.41 5.27 3.74
CA VAL A 221 -14.50 4.62 2.99
C VAL A 221 -14.03 3.27 2.47
N VAL A 222 -12.84 3.22 1.84
CA VAL A 222 -12.27 1.96 1.33
C VAL A 222 -12.00 0.99 2.48
N ARG A 223 -11.50 1.46 3.61
CA ARG A 223 -11.33 0.67 4.84
C ARG A 223 -12.66 0.15 5.38
N CYS A 224 -13.73 0.94 5.30
CA CYS A 224 -15.05 0.50 5.71
C CYS A 224 -15.57 -0.63 4.81
N ALA A 225 -15.40 -0.49 3.49
CA ALA A 225 -15.84 -1.47 2.50
C ALA A 225 -15.03 -2.78 2.55
N LEU A 226 -13.70 -2.68 2.58
CA LEU A 226 -12.77 -3.81 2.42
C LEU A 226 -12.18 -4.33 3.73
N GLY A 227 -12.38 -3.61 4.83
CA GLY A 227 -11.83 -3.92 6.14
C GLY A 227 -10.38 -3.48 6.32
N ARG A 228 -9.78 -3.92 7.43
CA ARG A 228 -8.37 -3.69 7.80
C ARG A 228 -7.66 -5.04 7.89
N PRO A 229 -7.31 -5.66 6.75
CA PRO A 229 -6.68 -6.99 6.75
C PRO A 229 -5.30 -6.94 7.40
N ARG A 230 -4.84 -8.12 7.85
CA ARG A 230 -3.50 -8.35 8.42
C ARG A 230 -2.66 -9.18 7.43
N PRO A 231 -1.33 -9.02 7.40
CA PRO A 231 -0.53 -8.07 8.19
C PRO A 231 -0.73 -6.61 7.78
N SER A 232 -0.92 -6.33 6.50
CA SER A 232 -1.19 -4.98 5.96
C SER A 232 -2.21 -5.01 4.82
N PHE A 233 -2.79 -3.85 4.50
CA PHE A 233 -3.72 -3.69 3.38
C PHE A 233 -3.05 -3.91 2.03
N TRP A 234 -1.82 -3.42 1.85
CA TRP A 234 -1.09 -3.56 0.59
C TRP A 234 -0.81 -5.02 0.25
N LEU A 235 -0.31 -5.82 1.21
CA LEU A 235 -0.07 -7.25 1.00
C LEU A 235 -1.36 -8.03 0.71
N ALA A 236 -2.46 -7.70 1.41
CA ALA A 236 -3.73 -8.35 1.19
C ALA A 236 -4.32 -8.02 -0.20
N LEU A 237 -4.20 -6.77 -0.66
CA LEU A 237 -4.62 -6.36 -1.99
C LEU A 237 -3.73 -6.98 -3.08
N HIS A 238 -2.40 -6.96 -2.88
CA HIS A 238 -1.41 -7.60 -3.76
C HIS A 238 -1.74 -9.08 -3.98
N ALA A 239 -1.92 -9.84 -2.90
CA ALA A 239 -2.29 -11.25 -2.97
C ALA A 239 -3.64 -11.46 -3.67
N ALA A 240 -4.64 -10.62 -3.40
CA ALA A 240 -5.95 -10.72 -4.03
C ALA A 240 -5.89 -10.45 -5.54
N LEU A 241 -5.12 -9.46 -5.99
CA LEU A 241 -4.96 -9.13 -7.41
C LEU A 241 -4.22 -10.21 -8.18
N ARG A 242 -3.33 -10.96 -7.51
CA ARG A 242 -2.54 -12.07 -8.10
C ARG A 242 -3.24 -13.43 -8.06
N ALA A 243 -4.26 -13.58 -7.22
CA ALA A 243 -5.02 -14.83 -7.13
C ALA A 243 -5.77 -15.14 -8.43
N ASP A 244 -6.16 -16.40 -8.61
CA ASP A 244 -6.99 -16.88 -9.73
C ASP A 244 -6.47 -16.42 -11.10
N ASP A 245 -5.16 -16.57 -11.34
CA ASP A 245 -4.51 -16.12 -12.57
C ASP A 245 -4.78 -14.63 -12.88
N HIS A 246 -4.69 -13.77 -11.86
CA HIS A 246 -4.91 -12.33 -11.99
C HIS A 246 -6.35 -11.93 -12.39
N ALA A 247 -7.36 -12.77 -12.09
CA ALA A 247 -8.74 -12.54 -12.53
C ALA A 247 -9.31 -11.17 -12.11
N LEU A 248 -9.12 -10.76 -10.85
CA LEU A 248 -9.59 -9.44 -10.37
C LEU A 248 -8.87 -8.29 -11.10
N HIS A 249 -7.58 -8.43 -11.37
CA HIS A 249 -6.82 -7.43 -12.09
C HIS A 249 -7.30 -7.30 -13.55
N ARG A 250 -7.52 -8.42 -14.25
CA ARG A 250 -8.12 -8.41 -15.61
C ARG A 250 -9.50 -7.75 -15.62
N GLN A 251 -10.35 -8.07 -14.64
CA GLN A 251 -11.66 -7.45 -14.51
C GLN A 251 -11.56 -5.91 -14.34
N LEU A 252 -10.58 -5.40 -13.60
CA LEU A 252 -10.35 -3.94 -13.49
C LEU A 252 -10.01 -3.30 -14.84
N PHE A 253 -9.18 -3.97 -15.65
CA PHE A 253 -8.87 -3.51 -17.01
C PHE A 253 -10.11 -3.53 -17.92
N GLU A 254 -10.90 -4.61 -17.88
CA GLU A 254 -12.14 -4.70 -18.65
C GLU A 254 -13.12 -3.60 -18.25
N LEU A 255 -13.32 -3.37 -16.95
CA LEU A 255 -14.19 -2.30 -16.44
C LEU A 255 -13.72 -0.92 -16.90
N ARG A 256 -12.41 -0.67 -16.89
CA ARG A 256 -11.83 0.58 -17.41
C ARG A 256 -12.19 0.79 -18.88
N GLN A 257 -11.98 -0.23 -19.71
CA GLN A 257 -12.25 -0.17 -21.14
C GLN A 257 -13.74 0.02 -21.43
N VAL A 258 -14.61 -0.78 -20.79
CA VAL A 258 -16.07 -0.69 -20.96
C VAL A 258 -16.61 0.66 -20.48
N ALA A 259 -16.06 1.23 -19.41
CA ALA A 259 -16.43 2.56 -18.94
C ALA A 259 -15.94 3.69 -19.87
N GLY A 260 -14.96 3.43 -20.73
CA GLY A 260 -14.31 4.45 -21.57
C GLY A 260 -13.32 5.32 -20.78
N VAL A 261 -12.83 4.84 -19.64
CA VAL A 261 -11.86 5.56 -18.81
C VAL A 261 -10.48 5.48 -19.48
N PRO A 262 -9.71 6.59 -19.58
CA PRO A 262 -8.41 6.59 -20.26
C PRO A 262 -7.44 5.52 -19.73
N GLU A 263 -6.62 4.96 -20.61
CA GLU A 263 -5.63 3.93 -20.24
C GLU A 263 -4.53 4.42 -19.30
N THR A 264 -4.38 5.74 -19.20
CA THR A 264 -3.48 6.40 -18.25
C THR A 264 -4.00 6.33 -16.81
N VAL A 265 -5.26 5.93 -16.57
CA VAL A 265 -5.77 5.65 -15.22
C VAL A 265 -5.35 4.25 -14.79
N SER A 266 -4.72 4.14 -13.63
CA SER A 266 -4.21 2.86 -13.12
C SER A 266 -5.33 1.88 -12.74
N ALA A 267 -5.06 0.58 -12.79
CA ALA A 267 -6.02 -0.44 -12.31
C ALA A 267 -6.35 -0.24 -10.81
N LEU A 268 -5.39 0.20 -10.00
CA LEU A 268 -5.61 0.51 -8.59
C LEU A 268 -6.57 1.69 -8.42
N ARG A 269 -6.53 2.68 -9.30
CA ARG A 269 -7.47 3.81 -9.28
C ARG A 269 -8.87 3.40 -9.70
N ILE A 270 -9.01 2.50 -10.67
CA ILE A 270 -10.31 1.90 -11.02
C ILE A 270 -10.87 1.14 -9.82
N CYS A 271 -10.04 0.35 -9.14
CA CYS A 271 -10.43 -0.38 -7.93
C CYS A 271 -10.93 0.56 -6.83
N ASP A 272 -10.15 1.60 -6.51
CA ASP A 272 -10.52 2.61 -5.50
C ASP A 272 -11.86 3.29 -5.82
N VAL A 273 -12.03 3.78 -7.05
CA VAL A 273 -13.26 4.48 -7.45
C VAL A 273 -14.47 3.55 -7.45
N ALA A 274 -14.34 2.33 -7.97
CA ALA A 274 -15.43 1.35 -7.97
C ALA A 274 -15.87 0.99 -6.54
N VAL A 275 -14.91 0.75 -5.65
CA VAL A 275 -15.18 0.46 -4.23
C VAL A 275 -15.82 1.67 -3.54
N TRP A 276 -15.28 2.87 -3.76
CA TRP A 276 -15.77 4.09 -3.11
C TRP A 276 -17.18 4.46 -3.56
N MET A 277 -17.45 4.45 -4.87
CA MET A 277 -18.77 4.75 -5.42
C MET A 277 -19.79 3.70 -5.00
N GLY A 278 -19.42 2.41 -5.11
CA GLY A 278 -20.27 1.30 -4.72
C GLY A 278 -20.65 1.36 -3.24
N HIS A 279 -19.68 1.58 -2.35
CA HIS A 279 -19.96 1.63 -0.92
C HIS A 279 -20.78 2.86 -0.51
N ARG A 280 -20.55 4.02 -1.16
CA ARG A 280 -21.37 5.22 -0.91
C ARG A 280 -22.83 5.04 -1.32
N ALA A 281 -23.09 4.31 -2.41
CA ALA A 281 -24.45 4.04 -2.87
C ALA A 281 -25.26 3.17 -1.91
N GLU A 282 -24.60 2.39 -1.03
CA GLU A 282 -25.27 1.58 -0.01
C GLU A 282 -25.74 2.40 1.21
N GLY A 283 -25.40 3.70 1.28
CA GLY A 283 -25.85 4.58 2.36
C GLY A 283 -25.25 4.27 3.73
N HIS A 284 -24.18 3.47 3.78
CA HIS A 284 -23.50 3.12 5.03
C HIS A 284 -22.85 4.36 5.68
N ALA A 285 -23.10 4.55 6.98
CA ALA A 285 -22.44 5.57 7.77
C ALA A 285 -21.02 5.11 8.14
N CYS A 286 -20.05 5.34 7.25
CA CYS A 286 -18.65 5.08 7.55
C CYS A 286 -18.19 5.93 8.76
N PRO A 287 -17.35 5.39 9.67
CA PRO A 287 -16.76 6.17 10.74
C PRO A 287 -16.01 7.38 10.18
N ARG A 288 -16.26 8.56 10.76
CA ARG A 288 -15.68 9.83 10.30
C ARG A 288 -14.18 9.93 10.45
#